data_AF-A0A9E3JVW6-F1
#
_entry.id   AF-A0A9E3JVW6-F1
#
_cell.length_a   1.000
_cell.length_b   1.000
_cell.length_c   1.000
_cell.angle_alpha   90.00
_cell.angle_beta   90.00
_cell.angle_gamma   90.00
#
_symmetry.space_group_name_H-M   'P 1'
#
loop_
_entity.id
_entity.type
_entity.pdbx_description
1 polymer ?
#
loop_
_entity_poly.entity_id
_entity_poly.type
_entity_poly.pdbx_seq_one_letter_code
_entity_poly.pdbx_strand_id
1 'polypeptide(L)'
;MKQFVVTLLAVLVGGFLALLAYDRLVVRPRAAASAPVAPGPLATMPGAASEAPTPASASAPVPAAAATADEAAATPPISDNERAALIMDAVRRATMFRVALTEYHQTNGRWPRDVDEAGLPVSEETRGGAVQGIELGPQGTVTVRLDSRFGRDGAIVLTPDAQGATGALDWRCEVRGDAALRKALPRCG
;
A
#
# COMPACT_ATOMS: atom_id res chain seq x y z
N MET A 1 42.36 -26.96 -13.94
CA MET A 1 42.28 -25.65 -13.25
C MET A 1 41.90 -24.51 -14.19
N LYS A 2 42.54 -24.32 -15.35
CA LYS A 2 42.25 -23.20 -16.28
C LYS A 2 40.77 -23.10 -16.73
N GLN A 3 40.12 -24.22 -17.01
CA GLN A 3 38.73 -24.25 -17.47
C GLN A 3 37.73 -23.77 -16.40
N PHE A 4 37.96 -24.11 -15.12
CA PHE A 4 37.15 -23.62 -14.01
C PHE A 4 37.25 -22.10 -13.81
N VAL A 5 38.46 -21.54 -13.99
CA VAL A 5 38.68 -20.09 -13.85
C VAL A 5 37.94 -19.32 -14.93
N VAL A 6 37.90 -19.82 -16.17
CA VAL A 6 37.18 -19.20 -17.29
C VAL A 6 35.67 -19.22 -17.05
N THR A 7 35.10 -20.34 -16.60
CA THR A 7 33.66 -20.43 -16.32
C THR A 7 33.24 -19.54 -15.16
N LEU A 8 34.05 -19.49 -14.09
CA LEU A 8 33.81 -18.61 -12.94
C LEU A 8 33.79 -17.14 -13.36
N LEU A 9 34.77 -16.71 -14.15
CA LEU A 9 34.84 -15.34 -14.68
C LEU A 9 33.62 -15.00 -15.55
N ALA A 10 33.19 -15.90 -16.42
CA ALA A 10 32.02 -15.68 -17.27
C ALA A 10 30.74 -15.49 -16.45
N VAL A 11 30.54 -16.29 -15.39
CA VAL A 11 29.38 -16.17 -14.49
C VAL A 11 29.43 -14.85 -13.72
N LEU A 12 30.60 -14.47 -13.18
CA LEU A 12 30.75 -13.22 -12.44
C LEU A 12 30.49 -12.00 -13.32
N VAL A 13 31.02 -11.98 -14.54
CA VAL A 13 30.78 -10.89 -15.50
C VAL A 13 29.30 -10.84 -15.89
N GLY A 14 28.68 -11.98 -16.20
CA GLY A 14 27.25 -12.04 -16.53
C GLY A 14 26.35 -11.55 -15.40
N GLY A 15 26.63 -11.99 -14.16
CA GLY A 15 25.90 -11.54 -12.97
C GLY A 15 26.07 -10.03 -12.72
N PHE A 16 27.29 -9.51 -12.88
CA PHE A 16 27.56 -8.09 -12.70
C PHE A 16 26.83 -7.23 -13.75
N LEU A 17 26.82 -7.65 -15.02
CA LEU A 17 26.07 -6.96 -16.08
C LEU A 17 24.56 -6.97 -15.84
N ALA A 18 24.02 -8.10 -15.34
CA ALA A 18 22.61 -8.19 -14.98
C ALA A 18 22.25 -7.23 -13.83
N LEU A 19 23.11 -7.11 -12.81
CA LEU A 19 22.92 -6.18 -11.71
C LEU A 19 22.98 -4.71 -12.18
N LEU A 20 23.91 -4.37 -13.06
CA LEU A 20 23.99 -3.02 -13.64
C LEU A 20 22.75 -2.67 -14.48
N ALA A 21 22.26 -3.63 -15.27
CA ALA A 21 21.03 -3.44 -16.03
C ALA A 21 19.81 -3.24 -15.10
N TYR A 22 19.73 -4.01 -14.01
CA TYR A 22 18.67 -3.88 -13.02
C TYR A 22 18.69 -2.50 -12.33
N ASP A 23 19.86 -2.02 -11.87
CA ASP A 23 19.99 -0.70 -11.24
C ASP A 23 19.54 0.43 -12.19
N ARG A 24 20.02 0.39 -13.44
CA ARG A 24 19.72 1.41 -14.45
C ARG A 24 18.26 1.41 -14.90
N LEU A 25 17.67 0.24 -15.14
CA LEU A 25 16.35 0.13 -15.76
C LEU A 25 15.20 0.06 -14.76
N VAL A 26 15.46 -0.37 -13.53
CA VAL A 26 14.40 -0.62 -12.54
C VAL A 26 14.50 0.33 -11.35
N VAL A 27 15.70 0.52 -10.79
CA VAL A 27 15.87 1.27 -9.53
C VAL A 27 15.88 2.77 -9.78
N ARG A 28 16.73 3.28 -10.68
CA ARG A 28 16.83 4.70 -11.00
C ARG A 28 15.51 5.37 -11.46
N PRO A 29 14.71 4.78 -12.36
CA PRO A 29 13.44 5.39 -12.75
C PRO A 29 12.43 5.46 -11.59
N ARG A 30 12.42 4.50 -10.66
CA ARG A 30 11.60 4.59 -9.44
C ARG A 30 12.06 5.69 -8.50
N ALA A 31 13.37 5.87 -8.35
CA ALA A 31 13.92 6.94 -7.52
C ALA A 31 13.56 8.33 -8.09
N ALA A 32 13.58 8.49 -9.40
CA ALA A 32 13.15 9.73 -10.07
C ALA A 32 11.64 10.00 -9.90
N ALA A 33 10.80 8.95 -9.94
CA ALA A 33 9.37 9.07 -9.70
C ALA A 33 9.00 9.36 -8.22
N SER A 34 9.94 9.13 -7.29
CA SER A 34 9.74 9.28 -5.85
C SER A 34 10.43 10.53 -5.28
N ALA A 35 10.99 11.39 -6.13
CA ALA A 35 11.63 12.62 -5.67
C ALA A 35 10.57 13.55 -5.04
N PRO A 36 10.78 14.03 -3.80
CA PRO A 36 9.86 14.98 -3.18
C PRO A 36 9.85 16.28 -3.98
N VAL A 37 8.65 16.77 -4.30
CA VAL A 37 8.45 18.11 -4.85
C VAL A 37 9.00 19.11 -3.83
N ALA A 38 10.09 19.78 -4.19
CA ALA A 38 10.63 20.86 -3.36
C ALA A 38 9.56 21.97 -3.22
N PRO A 39 9.35 22.53 -2.02
CA PRO A 39 8.49 23.70 -1.87
C PRO A 39 9.13 24.87 -2.62
N GLY A 40 8.49 25.33 -3.68
CA GLY A 40 8.90 26.52 -4.42
C GLY A 40 8.81 27.77 -3.53
N PRO A 41 9.67 28.79 -3.75
CA PRO A 41 9.68 29.99 -2.94
C PRO A 41 8.38 30.77 -3.13
N LEU A 42 7.83 31.27 -2.01
CA LEU A 42 6.72 32.22 -1.94
C LEU A 42 6.91 33.34 -2.97
N ALA A 43 6.09 33.32 -4.02
CA ALA A 43 6.01 34.43 -4.96
C ALA A 43 5.27 35.59 -4.27
N THR A 44 6.05 36.59 -3.87
CA THR A 44 5.66 37.92 -3.45
C THR A 44 4.61 38.52 -4.39
N MET A 45 3.46 38.93 -3.86
CA MET A 45 2.53 39.81 -4.58
C MET A 45 3.14 41.21 -4.72
N PRO A 46 3.23 41.80 -5.92
CA PRO A 46 3.46 43.22 -6.05
C PRO A 46 2.14 44.00 -5.95
N GLY A 47 2.12 44.95 -5.02
CA GLY A 47 1.04 45.90 -4.79
C GLY A 47 0.87 46.90 -5.93
N ALA A 48 -0.32 47.48 -5.94
CA ALA A 48 -0.82 48.46 -6.88
C ALA A 48 -0.02 49.78 -6.90
N ALA A 49 0.13 50.35 -8.10
CA ALA A 49 0.19 51.79 -8.32
C ALA A 49 -0.31 52.14 -9.74
N SER A 50 -1.20 53.13 -9.80
CA SER A 50 -1.87 53.70 -10.97
C SER A 50 -0.91 54.30 -12.01
N GLU A 51 -1.28 54.25 -13.31
CA GLU A 51 -1.42 55.43 -14.19
C GLU A 51 -2.07 55.01 -15.55
N ALA A 52 -2.98 55.85 -16.09
CA ALA A 52 -3.57 55.77 -17.45
C ALA A 52 -2.93 56.87 -18.34
N PRO A 53 -3.12 56.99 -19.69
CA PRO A 53 -4.09 56.34 -20.59
C PRO A 53 -3.57 55.87 -22.01
N THR A 54 -4.36 54.98 -22.66
CA THR A 54 -4.62 54.62 -24.12
C THR A 54 -3.69 54.99 -25.31
N PRO A 55 -3.86 54.39 -26.53
CA PRO A 55 -4.68 53.24 -26.96
C PRO A 55 -3.99 52.20 -27.92
N ALA A 56 -4.77 51.18 -28.28
CA ALA A 56 -4.74 50.40 -29.54
C ALA A 56 -4.02 49.03 -29.54
N SER A 57 -4.77 47.94 -29.35
CA SER A 57 -5.23 47.07 -30.46
C SER A 57 -5.71 45.69 -29.98
N ALA A 58 -6.85 45.29 -30.54
CA ALA A 58 -7.30 43.92 -30.80
C ALA A 58 -7.63 42.96 -29.62
N SER A 59 -8.92 43.01 -29.29
CA SER A 59 -9.79 42.01 -28.66
C SER A 59 -9.54 40.53 -28.99
N ALA A 60 -9.42 39.71 -27.95
CA ALA A 60 -9.94 38.33 -27.92
C ALA A 60 -10.36 38.02 -26.46
N PRO A 61 -11.63 37.67 -26.18
CA PRO A 61 -12.06 37.35 -24.82
C PRO A 61 -11.66 35.91 -24.48
N VAL A 62 -10.64 35.74 -23.65
CA VAL A 62 -10.47 34.49 -22.89
C VAL A 62 -11.54 34.54 -21.79
N PRO A 63 -12.52 33.62 -21.75
CA PRO A 63 -13.44 33.58 -20.63
C PRO A 63 -12.63 33.20 -19.39
N ALA A 64 -12.48 34.18 -18.49
CA ALA A 64 -12.05 33.93 -17.12
C ALA A 64 -13.08 32.97 -16.51
N ALA A 65 -12.70 31.70 -16.37
CA ALA A 65 -13.43 30.75 -15.56
C ALA A 65 -13.38 31.28 -14.12
N ALA A 66 -14.46 31.94 -13.72
CA ALA A 66 -14.70 32.31 -12.34
C ALA A 66 -14.73 31.02 -11.52
N ALA A 67 -13.66 30.79 -10.77
CA ALA A 67 -13.65 29.79 -9.71
C ALA A 67 -14.59 30.30 -8.61
N THR A 68 -15.84 29.87 -8.65
CA THR A 68 -16.74 29.98 -7.50
C THR A 68 -16.21 29.03 -6.44
N ALA A 69 -15.61 29.60 -5.40
CA ALA A 69 -15.34 28.93 -4.15
C ALA A 69 -16.68 28.54 -3.51
N ASP A 70 -17.02 27.25 -3.56
CA ASP A 70 -17.94 26.62 -2.64
C ASP A 70 -17.13 25.55 -1.90
N GLU A 71 -16.48 25.98 -0.82
CA GLU A 71 -15.71 25.14 0.08
C GLU A 71 -16.67 24.48 1.08
N ALA A 72 -17.45 23.52 0.59
CA ALA A 72 -17.88 22.42 1.43
C ALA A 72 -16.71 21.42 1.44
N ALA A 73 -16.05 21.28 2.59
CA ALA A 73 -15.02 20.28 2.84
C ALA A 73 -15.61 18.86 2.75
N ALA A 74 -15.91 18.41 1.54
CA ALA A 74 -16.12 17.02 1.21
C ALA A 74 -14.75 16.45 0.85
N THR A 75 -14.25 15.52 1.66
CA THR A 75 -13.10 14.69 1.29
C THR A 75 -13.34 14.16 -0.12
N PRO A 76 -12.43 14.38 -1.08
CA PRO A 76 -12.63 13.87 -2.43
C PRO A 76 -12.86 12.35 -2.37
N PRO A 77 -13.78 11.81 -3.19
CA PRO A 77 -14.00 10.38 -3.21
C PRO A 77 -12.69 9.67 -3.57
N ILE A 78 -12.36 8.60 -2.85
CA ILE A 78 -11.13 7.83 -3.10
C ILE A 78 -11.11 7.33 -4.55
N SER A 79 -9.98 7.51 -5.22
CA SER A 79 -9.81 6.99 -6.58
C SER A 79 -9.69 5.46 -6.57
N ASP A 80 -9.96 4.80 -7.70
CA ASP A 80 -9.79 3.35 -7.82
C ASP A 80 -8.35 2.89 -7.56
N ASN A 81 -7.37 3.68 -7.99
CA ASN A 81 -5.94 3.39 -7.76
C ASN A 81 -5.58 3.50 -6.28
N GLU A 82 -6.08 4.54 -5.59
CA GLU A 82 -5.89 4.70 -4.16
C GLU A 82 -6.58 3.57 -3.39
N ARG A 83 -7.81 3.22 -3.76
CA ARG A 83 -8.54 2.09 -3.19
C ARG A 83 -7.76 0.78 -3.34
N ALA A 84 -7.22 0.50 -4.52
CA ALA A 84 -6.40 -0.67 -4.76
C ALA A 84 -5.13 -0.69 -3.89
N ALA A 85 -4.45 0.46 -3.77
CA ALA A 85 -3.26 0.58 -2.91
C ALA A 85 -3.59 0.28 -1.44
N LEU A 86 -4.71 0.80 -0.93
CA LEU A 86 -5.19 0.56 0.43
C LEU A 86 -5.54 -0.93 0.67
N ILE A 87 -6.18 -1.59 -0.31
CA ILE A 87 -6.46 -3.04 -0.22
C ILE A 87 -5.15 -3.84 -0.17
N MET A 88 -4.19 -3.53 -1.04
CA MET A 88 -2.89 -4.21 -1.04
C MET A 88 -2.12 -3.97 0.25
N ASP A 89 -2.25 -2.80 0.87
CA ASP A 89 -1.68 -2.52 2.19
C ASP A 89 -2.26 -3.45 3.26
N ALA A 90 -3.59 -3.56 3.31
CA ALA A 90 -4.28 -4.44 4.25
C ALA A 90 -3.91 -5.91 4.04
N VAL A 91 -3.86 -6.39 2.79
CA VAL A 91 -3.45 -7.77 2.46
C VAL A 91 -2.01 -8.05 2.88
N ARG A 92 -1.10 -7.09 2.67
CA ARG A 92 0.30 -7.23 3.10
C ARG A 92 0.39 -7.41 4.62
N ARG A 93 -0.34 -6.60 5.39
CA ARG A 93 -0.41 -6.71 6.85
C ARG A 93 -1.01 -8.05 7.29
N ALA A 94 -2.12 -8.47 6.69
CA ALA A 94 -2.72 -9.78 6.96
C ALA A 94 -1.73 -10.94 6.72
N THR A 95 -0.95 -10.83 5.64
CA THR A 95 0.08 -11.83 5.27
C THR A 95 1.20 -11.93 6.31
N MET A 96 1.64 -10.79 6.87
CA MET A 96 2.66 -10.78 7.93
C MET A 96 2.17 -11.55 9.17
N PHE A 97 0.93 -11.29 9.60
CA PHE A 97 0.31 -12.01 10.72
C PHE A 97 0.20 -13.50 10.43
N ARG A 98 -0.24 -13.87 9.22
CA ARG A 98 -0.33 -15.28 8.79
C ARG A 98 0.99 -16.02 8.94
N VAL A 99 2.09 -15.41 8.49
CA VAL A 99 3.43 -16.02 8.56
C VAL A 99 3.86 -16.20 10.01
N ALA A 100 3.81 -15.14 10.82
CA ALA A 100 4.22 -15.20 12.23
C ALA A 100 3.40 -16.23 13.04
N LEU A 101 2.09 -16.31 12.82
CA LEU A 101 1.23 -17.29 13.50
C LEU A 101 1.51 -18.71 13.03
N THR A 102 1.83 -18.90 11.74
CA THR A 102 2.24 -20.20 11.20
C THR A 102 3.53 -20.68 11.87
N GLU A 103 4.55 -19.81 11.93
CA GLU A 103 5.83 -20.11 12.56
C GLU A 103 5.66 -20.40 14.06
N TYR A 104 4.84 -19.60 14.75
CA TYR A 104 4.52 -19.82 16.16
C TYR A 104 3.88 -21.19 16.35
N HIS A 105 2.86 -21.54 15.55
CA HIS A 105 2.17 -22.81 15.66
C HIS A 105 3.09 -24.00 15.36
N GLN A 106 3.90 -23.91 14.32
CA GLN A 106 4.87 -24.95 13.97
C GLN A 106 5.93 -25.16 15.06
N THR A 107 6.32 -24.10 15.75
CA THR A 107 7.33 -24.16 16.83
C THR A 107 6.74 -24.68 18.14
N ASN A 108 5.51 -24.26 18.49
CA ASN A 108 4.93 -24.48 19.82
C ASN A 108 3.88 -25.60 19.84
N GLY A 109 3.44 -26.09 18.68
CA GLY A 109 2.35 -27.07 18.55
C GLY A 109 0.98 -26.54 19.00
N ARG A 110 0.84 -25.21 19.15
CA ARG A 110 -0.40 -24.53 19.53
C ARG A 110 -0.44 -23.12 18.96
N TRP A 111 -1.64 -22.56 18.85
CA TRP A 111 -1.81 -21.14 18.55
C TRP A 111 -1.42 -20.25 19.74
N PRO A 112 -0.92 -19.03 19.47
CA PRO A 112 -0.69 -18.06 20.53
C PRO A 112 -2.03 -17.54 21.07
N ARG A 113 -2.03 -17.12 22.34
CA ARG A 113 -3.21 -16.60 23.03
C ARG A 113 -3.51 -15.16 22.67
N ASP A 114 -2.47 -14.40 22.35
CA ASP A 114 -2.50 -12.98 22.02
C ASP A 114 -1.38 -12.63 21.04
N VAL A 115 -1.38 -11.39 20.57
CA VAL A 115 -0.39 -10.89 19.59
C VAL A 115 1.00 -10.73 20.22
N ASP A 116 1.08 -10.44 21.52
CA ASP A 116 2.36 -10.26 22.22
C ASP A 116 3.11 -11.59 22.32
N GLU A 117 2.41 -12.68 22.63
CA GLU A 117 2.97 -14.04 22.65
C GLU A 117 3.49 -14.46 21.27
N ALA A 118 2.86 -13.97 20.19
CA ALA A 118 3.31 -14.19 18.82
C ALA A 118 4.43 -13.23 18.36
N GLY A 119 4.85 -12.27 19.20
CA GLY A 119 5.81 -11.23 18.83
C GLY A 119 5.28 -10.27 17.75
N LEU A 120 3.97 -10.11 17.67
CA LEU A 120 3.28 -9.26 16.70
C LEU A 120 2.86 -7.93 17.34
N PRO A 121 2.82 -6.82 16.55
CA PRO A 121 2.40 -5.52 17.06
C PRO A 121 0.94 -5.53 17.51
N VAL A 122 0.64 -4.75 18.55
CA VAL A 122 -0.71 -4.56 19.06
C VAL A 122 -1.57 -3.73 18.09
N SER A 123 -2.91 -3.86 18.20
CA SER A 123 -3.87 -3.26 17.26
C SER A 123 -3.64 -1.77 16.99
N GLU A 124 -3.31 -0.98 18.02
CA GLU A 124 -2.98 0.46 17.91
C GLU A 124 -1.81 0.74 16.95
N GLU A 125 -0.75 -0.06 17.01
CA GLU A 125 0.44 0.07 16.17
C GLU A 125 0.21 -0.41 14.73
N THR A 126 -0.79 -1.28 14.55
CA THR A 126 -1.17 -1.78 13.22
C THR A 126 -2.06 -0.85 12.42
N ARG A 127 -2.55 0.24 13.02
CA ARG A 127 -3.42 1.22 12.36
C ARG A 127 -2.70 1.99 11.25
N GLY A 128 -3.48 2.45 10.29
CA GLY A 128 -3.01 3.32 9.21
C GLY A 128 -3.51 2.88 7.84
N GLY A 129 -3.48 3.83 6.90
CA GLY A 129 -4.09 3.61 5.58
C GLY A 129 -5.59 3.36 5.75
N ALA A 130 -6.05 2.16 5.39
CA ALA A 130 -7.43 1.72 5.55
C ALA A 130 -7.65 0.77 6.74
N VAL A 131 -6.58 0.36 7.42
CA VAL A 131 -6.66 -0.60 8.52
C VAL A 131 -6.94 0.13 9.83
N GLN A 132 -8.05 -0.23 10.46
CA GLN A 132 -8.45 0.27 11.78
C GLN A 132 -7.89 -0.56 12.93
N GLY A 133 -7.47 -1.78 12.65
CA GLY A 133 -6.86 -2.67 13.63
C GLY A 133 -6.76 -4.09 13.13
N ILE A 134 -5.88 -4.85 13.76
CA ILE A 134 -5.73 -6.29 13.52
C ILE A 134 -5.93 -6.99 14.86
N GLU A 135 -6.82 -7.96 14.87
CA GLU A 135 -7.19 -8.71 16.07
C GLU A 135 -6.90 -10.19 15.86
N LEU A 136 -6.34 -10.82 16.88
CA LEU A 136 -6.20 -12.28 16.96
C LEU A 136 -7.43 -12.86 17.66
N GLY A 137 -8.18 -13.66 16.93
CA GLY A 137 -9.30 -14.43 17.43
C GLY A 137 -8.90 -15.85 17.85
N PRO A 138 -9.88 -16.66 18.27
CA PRO A 138 -9.66 -18.04 18.65
C PRO A 138 -8.97 -18.85 17.55
N GLN A 139 -8.18 -19.84 17.97
CA GLN A 139 -7.49 -20.78 17.08
C GLN A 139 -6.60 -20.10 16.02
N GLY A 140 -6.02 -18.94 16.32
CA GLY A 140 -5.13 -18.24 15.39
C GLY A 140 -5.83 -17.49 14.27
N THR A 141 -7.15 -17.29 14.35
CA THR A 141 -7.91 -16.51 13.37
C THR A 141 -7.45 -15.06 13.39
N VAL A 142 -7.14 -14.47 12.23
CA VAL A 142 -6.73 -13.06 12.12
C VAL A 142 -7.87 -12.27 11.49
N THR A 143 -8.28 -11.19 12.13
CA THR A 143 -9.24 -10.25 11.55
C THR A 143 -8.57 -8.89 11.34
N VAL A 144 -8.40 -8.49 10.08
CA VAL A 144 -7.95 -7.15 9.69
C VAL A 144 -9.19 -6.30 9.44
N ARG A 145 -9.49 -5.37 10.35
CA ARG A 145 -10.64 -4.47 10.25
C ARG A 145 -10.27 -3.28 9.37
N LEU A 146 -11.13 -3.01 8.39
CA LEU A 146 -11.02 -1.89 7.47
C LEU A 146 -11.97 -0.77 7.88
N ASP A 147 -11.67 0.45 7.46
CA ASP A 147 -12.57 1.56 7.68
C ASP A 147 -13.80 1.56 6.77
N SER A 148 -14.70 2.51 7.04
CA SER A 148 -16.00 2.62 6.39
C SER A 148 -15.94 2.84 4.87
N ARG A 149 -14.78 3.20 4.29
CA ARG A 149 -14.60 3.31 2.83
C ARG A 149 -14.79 1.97 2.12
N PHE A 150 -14.72 0.86 2.86
CA PHE A 150 -14.87 -0.51 2.38
C PHE A 150 -16.16 -1.20 2.89
N GLY A 151 -17.11 -0.41 3.40
CA GLY A 151 -18.35 -0.90 4.03
C GLY A 151 -18.29 -0.83 5.55
N ARG A 152 -19.47 -0.84 6.21
CA ARG A 152 -19.58 -0.67 7.67
C ARG A 152 -18.79 -1.73 8.46
N ASP A 153 -18.77 -2.96 7.95
CA ASP A 153 -18.10 -4.11 8.55
C ASP A 153 -16.97 -4.64 7.65
N GLY A 154 -16.27 -3.72 6.96
CA GLY A 154 -15.15 -4.05 6.09
C GLY A 154 -14.07 -4.84 6.84
N ALA A 155 -13.77 -6.06 6.39
CA ALA A 155 -12.74 -6.89 7.02
C ALA A 155 -12.15 -7.93 6.08
N ILE A 156 -10.89 -8.27 6.31
CA ILE A 156 -10.23 -9.45 5.75
C ILE A 156 -9.98 -10.42 6.91
N VAL A 157 -10.50 -11.63 6.81
CA VAL A 157 -10.40 -12.65 7.86
C VAL A 157 -9.59 -13.81 7.34
N LEU A 158 -8.53 -14.18 8.06
CA LEU A 158 -7.70 -15.34 7.76
C LEU A 158 -7.92 -16.39 8.85
N THR A 159 -8.41 -17.56 8.47
CA THR A 159 -8.67 -18.66 9.39
C THR A 159 -7.73 -19.79 9.06
N PRO A 160 -6.83 -20.19 9.98
CA PRO A 160 -5.98 -21.33 9.75
C PRO A 160 -6.79 -22.63 9.79
N ASP A 161 -6.31 -23.61 9.03
CA ASP A 161 -6.83 -24.97 9.00
C ASP A 161 -5.67 -25.94 9.22
N ALA A 162 -5.46 -26.29 10.49
CA ALA A 162 -4.39 -27.20 10.89
C ALA A 162 -4.83 -28.64 10.63
N GLN A 163 -4.24 -29.27 9.63
CA GLN A 163 -4.51 -30.66 9.30
C GLN A 163 -3.70 -31.57 10.24
N GLY A 164 -4.32 -31.94 11.37
CA GLY A 164 -3.66 -32.69 12.44
C GLY A 164 -3.01 -34.03 12.02
N ALA A 165 -3.45 -34.64 10.91
CA ALA A 165 -2.88 -35.89 10.42
C ALA A 165 -1.61 -35.71 9.56
N THR A 166 -1.49 -34.60 8.83
CA THR A 166 -0.38 -34.34 7.89
C THR A 166 0.63 -33.33 8.45
N GLY A 167 0.27 -32.59 9.49
CA GLY A 167 1.03 -31.43 9.96
C GLY A 167 0.99 -30.26 8.99
N ALA A 168 0.23 -30.35 7.89
CA ALA A 168 0.03 -29.26 6.97
C ALA A 168 -0.84 -28.18 7.61
N LEU A 169 -0.57 -26.93 7.25
CA LEU A 169 -1.34 -25.79 7.68
C LEU A 169 -1.85 -25.05 6.45
N ASP A 170 -3.14 -25.15 6.22
CA ASP A 170 -3.84 -24.37 5.19
C ASP A 170 -4.42 -23.09 5.80
N TRP A 171 -4.78 -22.15 4.94
CA TRP A 171 -5.39 -20.89 5.35
C TRP A 171 -6.58 -20.57 4.47
N ARG A 172 -7.74 -20.40 5.10
CA ARG A 172 -8.94 -19.87 4.46
C ARG A 172 -8.94 -18.35 4.58
N CYS A 173 -9.38 -17.67 3.53
CA CYS A 173 -9.53 -16.23 3.51
C CYS A 173 -10.99 -15.88 3.26
N GLU A 174 -11.56 -15.01 4.08
CA GLU A 174 -12.90 -14.47 3.92
C GLU A 174 -12.83 -12.95 3.87
N VAL A 175 -13.73 -12.34 3.12
CA VAL A 175 -13.84 -10.87 3.01
C VAL A 175 -15.25 -10.45 3.34
N ARG A 176 -15.37 -9.49 4.25
CA ARG A 176 -16.60 -8.79 4.60
C ARG A 176 -16.50 -7.34 4.13
N GLY A 177 -17.60 -6.77 3.67
CA GLY A 177 -17.64 -5.39 3.18
C GLY A 177 -18.37 -5.23 1.85
N ASP A 178 -18.07 -4.15 1.16
CA ASP A 178 -18.72 -3.81 -0.10
C ASP A 178 -18.37 -4.78 -1.25
N ALA A 179 -19.09 -4.65 -2.37
CA ALA A 179 -18.87 -5.50 -3.55
C ALA A 179 -17.51 -5.24 -4.23
N ALA A 180 -16.96 -4.04 -4.11
CA ALA A 180 -15.69 -3.68 -4.73
C ALA A 180 -14.52 -4.37 -4.01
N LEU A 181 -14.54 -4.42 -2.67
CA LEU A 181 -13.57 -5.15 -1.86
C LEU A 181 -13.58 -6.65 -2.18
N ARG A 182 -14.77 -7.26 -2.24
CA ARG A 182 -14.91 -8.69 -2.61
C ARG A 182 -14.40 -8.97 -4.02
N LYS A 183 -14.70 -8.08 -4.98
CA LYS A 183 -14.18 -8.19 -6.35
C LYS A 183 -12.66 -8.08 -6.41
N ALA A 184 -12.05 -7.24 -5.58
CA ALA A 184 -10.60 -7.04 -5.54
C ALA A 184 -9.85 -8.25 -4.94
N LEU A 185 -10.53 -9.08 -4.14
CA LEU A 185 -9.96 -10.24 -3.46
C LEU A 185 -10.69 -11.54 -3.83
N PRO A 186 -10.65 -11.97 -5.10
CA PRO A 186 -11.47 -13.09 -5.59
C PRO A 186 -11.06 -14.46 -5.03
N ARG A 187 -9.91 -14.56 -4.37
CA ARG A 187 -9.45 -15.78 -3.68
C ARG A 187 -9.91 -15.86 -2.22
N CYS A 188 -10.57 -14.81 -1.72
CA CYS A 188 -11.16 -14.78 -0.40
C CYS A 188 -12.67 -14.90 -0.56
N GLY A 189 -13.24 -16.06 -0.24
CA GLY A 189 -14.64 -16.40 -0.49
C GLY A 189 -15.06 -17.72 0.12
#